data_AF-A0A7C5GFD7-F1
#
_entry.id   AF-A0A7C5GFD7-F1
#
_cell.length_a   1.000
_cell.length_b   1.000
_cell.length_c   1.000
_cell.angle_alpha   90.00
_cell.angle_beta   90.00
_cell.angle_gamma   90.00
#
_symmetry.space_group_name_H-M   'P 1'
#
loop_
_entity.id
_entity.type
_entity.pdbx_description
1 polymer ?
#
loop_
_entity_poly.entity_id
_entity_poly.type
_entity_poly.pdbx_seq_one_letter_code
_entity_poly.pdbx_strand_id
1 'polypeptide(L)' 'MKAFPWENAMKFGLGNLGLSPGEFWAMTPRELSLAYEAVAQTDRSDTPIARDELKGLMARFPDRETHK' A
#
# COMPACT_ATOMS: atom_id res chain seq x y z
N MET A 1 -9.86 24.31 -14.42
CA MET A 1 -10.10 23.55 -13.17
C MET A 1 -10.29 22.09 -13.53
N LYS A 2 -9.61 21.15 -12.85
CA LYS A 2 -9.83 19.72 -13.06
C LYS A 2 -11.00 19.28 -12.16
N ALA A 3 -11.94 18.52 -12.70
CA ALA A 3 -13.01 17.94 -11.91
C ALA A 3 -12.46 16.99 -10.84
N PHE A 4 -13.15 16.90 -9.70
CA PHE A 4 -12.79 15.96 -8.65
C PHE A 4 -12.88 14.51 -9.18
N PRO A 5 -11.88 13.64 -8.93
CA PRO A 5 -11.82 12.29 -9.48
C PRO A 5 -12.72 11.31 -8.72
N TRP A 6 -14.03 11.46 -8.87
CA TRP A 6 -15.04 10.62 -8.18
C TRP A 6 -14.85 9.13 -8.37
N GLU A 7 -14.45 8.70 -9.57
CA GLU A 7 -14.21 7.29 -9.87
C GLU A 7 -13.14 6.68 -8.94
N ASN A 8 -12.02 7.39 -8.76
CA ASN A 8 -10.93 6.94 -7.90
C ASN A 8 -11.33 6.96 -6.42
N ALA A 9 -12.05 8.00 -6.00
CA ALA A 9 -12.54 8.12 -4.63
C ALA A 9 -13.50 6.98 -4.26
N MET A 10 -14.45 6.64 -5.14
CA MET A 10 -15.39 5.53 -4.92
C MET A 10 -14.70 4.16 -4.98
N LYS A 11 -13.76 3.95 -5.91
CA LYS A 11 -12.94 2.71 -5.96
C LYS A 11 -12.13 2.53 -4.69
N PHE A 12 -11.58 3.61 -4.14
CA PHE A 12 -10.83 3.56 -2.89
C PHE A 12 -11.76 3.28 -1.69
N GLY A 13 -12.80 4.10 -1.50
CA GLY A 13 -13.70 4.00 -0.34
C GLY A 13 -14.54 2.72 -0.31
N LEU A 14 -15.22 2.40 -1.41
CA LEU A 14 -16.14 1.25 -1.47
C LEU A 14 -15.40 -0.06 -1.79
N GLY A 15 -14.26 0.02 -2.48
CA GLY A 15 -13.48 -1.14 -2.90
C GLY A 15 -12.34 -1.47 -1.93
N ASN A 16 -11.33 -0.60 -1.84
CA ASN A 16 -10.11 -0.88 -1.08
C ASN A 16 -10.33 -0.86 0.44
N LEU A 17 -11.11 0.10 0.93
CA LEU A 17 -11.43 0.19 2.36
C LEU A 17 -12.64 -0.67 2.77
N GLY A 18 -13.44 -1.14 1.80
CA GLY A 18 -14.63 -1.96 2.07
C GLY A 18 -15.74 -1.24 2.84
N LEU A 19 -15.79 0.10 2.76
CA LEU A 19 -16.81 0.88 3.47
C LEU A 19 -18.19 0.64 2.87
N SER A 20 -19.22 0.63 3.71
CA SER A 20 -20.58 0.68 3.20
C SER A 20 -20.81 2.03 2.47
N PRO A 21 -21.74 2.08 1.49
CA PRO A 21 -22.07 3.34 0.83
C PRO A 21 -22.47 4.46 1.81
N GLY A 22 -23.17 4.10 2.89
CA GLY A 22 -23.57 5.08 3.92
C GLY A 22 -22.39 5.70 4.64
N GLU A 23 -21.41 4.90 5.05
CA GLU A 23 -20.18 5.39 5.70
C GLU A 23 -19.35 6.24 4.75
N PHE A 24 -19.21 5.83 3.49
CA PHE A 24 -18.47 6.60 2.48
C PHE A 24 -19.08 7.99 2.24
N TRP A 25 -20.41 8.09 2.10
CA TRP A 25 -21.07 9.37 1.84
C TRP A 25 -21.21 10.26 3.08
N ALA A 26 -21.16 9.69 4.29
CA ALA A 26 -21.11 10.44 5.53
C ALA A 26 -19.71 11.03 5.82
N MET A 27 -18.68 10.48 5.18
CA MET A 27 -17.30 10.87 5.41
C MET A 27 -16.98 12.26 4.83
N THR A 28 -16.19 13.03 5.56
CA THR A 28 -15.67 14.32 5.09
C THR A 28 -14.50 14.13 4.12
N PRO A 29 -14.24 15.09 3.21
CA PRO A 29 -13.06 15.04 2.34
C PRO A 29 -11.73 14.95 3.09
N ARG A 30 -11.66 15.50 4.31
CA ARG A 30 -10.47 15.43 5.17
C ARG A 30 -10.22 14.01 5.67
N GLU A 31 -11.26 13.31 6.10
CA GLU A 31 -11.16 11.91 6.52
C GLU A 31 -10.78 11.00 5.34
N LEU A 32 -11.34 11.25 4.15
CA LEU A 32 -10.97 10.51 2.94
C LEU A 32 -9.48 10.69 2.59
N SER A 33 -8.95 11.92 2.73
CA SER A 33 -7.52 12.21 2.51
C SER A 33 -6.63 11.46 3.50
N LEU A 34 -6.99 11.45 4.78
CA LEU A 34 -6.24 10.76 5.82
C LEU A 34 -6.27 9.24 5.63
N ALA A 35 -7.41 8.68 5.26
CA ALA A 35 -7.55 7.26 4.95
C ALA A 35 -6.67 6.87 3.75
N TYR A 36 -6.64 7.71 2.71
CA TYR A 36 -5.77 7.51 1.55
C TYR A 36 -4.29 7.55 1.94
N GLU A 37 -3.88 8.52 2.75
CA GLU A 37 -2.50 8.62 3.23
C GLU A 37 -2.08 7.40 4.06
N ALA A 38 -2.96 6.89 4.93
CA ALA A 38 -2.67 5.71 5.74
C ALA A 38 -2.40 4.47 4.89
N VAL A 39 -3.20 4.25 3.84
CA VAL A 39 -3.00 3.12 2.92
C VAL A 39 -1.79 3.35 2.01
N ALA A 40 -1.67 4.54 1.40
CA ALA A 40 -0.60 4.85 0.46
C ALA A 40 0.80 4.94 1.13
N GLN A 41 0.87 5.17 2.45
CA GLN A 41 2.13 5.12 3.19
C GLN A 41 2.60 3.68 3.45
N THR A 42 1.72 2.68 3.36
CA THR A 42 2.13 1.27 3.44
C THR A 42 3.02 0.90 2.25
N ASP A 43 2.71 1.41 1.06
CA ASP A 43 3.49 1.18 -0.18
C ASP A 43 4.80 1.97 -0.27
N ARG A 44 5.03 2.97 0.60
CA ARG A 44 6.23 3.82 0.50
C ARG A 44 7.51 3.12 0.98
N SER A 45 7.38 1.90 1.50
CA SER A 45 8.48 1.10 2.06
C SER A 45 8.94 -0.04 1.15
N ASP A 46 8.22 -0.34 0.07
CA ASP A 46 8.50 -1.51 -0.77
C ASP A 46 9.13 -1.06 -2.09
N THR A 47 10.36 -0.55 -2.02
CA THR A 47 11.24 -0.74 -3.18
C THR A 47 11.63 -2.22 -3.15
N PRO A 48 11.22 -3.03 -4.14
CA PRO A 48 11.62 -4.43 -4.17
C PRO A 48 13.15 -4.50 -4.09
N ILE A 49 13.68 -5.35 -3.20
CA ILE A 49 15.12 -5.49 -3.03
C ILE A 49 15.79 -5.69 -4.40
N ALA A 50 16.84 -4.91 -4.68
CA ALA A 50 17.50 -5.02 -5.97
C ALA A 50 18.13 -6.41 -6.10
N ARG A 51 18.18 -6.96 -7.32
CA ARG A 51 18.74 -8.29 -7.54
C ARG A 51 20.18 -8.42 -7.04
N ASP A 52 20.96 -7.34 -7.10
CA ASP A 52 22.33 -7.34 -6.62
C ASP A 52 22.44 -7.26 -5.09
N GLU A 53 21.50 -6.61 -4.42
CA GLU A 53 21.38 -6.66 -2.95
C GLU A 53 21.04 -8.08 -2.48
N LEU A 54 20.09 -8.75 -3.15
CA LEU A 54 19.77 -10.15 -2.88
C LEU A 54 21.00 -11.06 -3.04
N LYS A 55 21.77 -10.90 -4.13
CA LYS A 55 23.02 -11.65 -4.33
C LYS A 55 24.03 -11.39 -3.20
N GLY A 56 24.16 -10.13 -2.76
CA GLY A 56 25.02 -9.75 -1.65
C GLY A 56 24.64 -10.45 -0.35
N LEU A 57 23.33 -10.55 -0.07
CA LEU A 57 22.81 -11.29 1.09
C LEU A 57 23.12 -12.78 1.00
N MET A 58 22.91 -13.40 -0.16
CA MET A 58 23.22 -14.83 -0.38
C MET A 58 24.71 -15.14 -0.17
N ALA A 59 25.60 -14.26 -0.64
CA ALA A 59 27.04 -14.43 -0.44
C ALA A 59 27.47 -14.23 1.02
N ARG A 60 26.78 -13.32 1.75
CA ARG A 60 27.07 -13.00 3.14
C ARG A 60 26.54 -14.04 4.11
N PHE A 61 25.41 -14.66 3.79
CA PHE A 61 24.74 -15.69 4.59
C PHE A 61 24.57 -16.97 3.75
N PRO A 62 25.68 -17.67 3.44
CA PRO A 62 25.58 -18.94 2.73
C PRO A 62 24.90 -19.98 3.63
N ASP A 63 23.88 -20.65 3.12
CA ASP A 63 23.23 -21.74 3.82
C ASP A 63 24.28 -22.80 4.16
N ARG A 64 24.47 -23.07 5.46
CA ARG A 64 25.30 -24.18 5.92
C ARG A 64 24.38 -25.37 6.08
N GLU A 65 24.62 -26.43 5.33
CA GLU A 65 23.97 -27.71 5.57
C GLU A 65 24.26 -28.15 7.01
N THR A 66 23.25 -28.01 7.87
CA THR A 66 23.21 -28.64 9.19
C THR A 66 21.96 -29.49 9.24
N HIS A 67 22.03 -30.63 8.56
CA HIS A 67 21.28 -31.81 8.94
C HIS A 67 22.17 -33.05 8.78
N LYS A 68 22.83 -33.41 9.87
CA LYS A 68 23.13 -34.80 10.24
C LYS A 68 22.89 -34.94 11.73
#